data_AF-A0A8S0ZDS3-F1
#
_entry.id   AF-A0A8S0ZDS3-F1
#
_cell.length_a   1.000
_cell.length_b   1.000
_cell.length_c   1.000
_cell.angle_alpha   90.00
_cell.angle_beta   90.00
_cell.angle_gamma   90.00
#
_symmetry.space_group_name_H-M   'P 1'
#
loop_
_entity.id
_entity.type
_entity.pdbx_description
1 polymer ?
#
loop_
_entity_poly.entity_id
_entity_poly.type
_entity_poly.pdbx_seq_one_letter_code
_entity_poly.pdbx_strand_id
1 'polypeptide(L)'
;MGIAKKIQVIILIVALSAYCTQITAGNSIGVIENEEASENYVSISRSNSEDSSIAHGRIYCDFEEPTETAVCQEHCLPKGYSYGICVSRTCSCI
;
A
#
# COMPACT_ATOMS: atom_id res chain seq x y z
N MET A 1 -5.53 32.51 36.07
CA MET A 1 -5.74 31.75 34.81
C MET A 1 -6.79 30.69 35.06
N GLY A 2 -8.01 30.93 34.56
CA GLY A 2 -9.24 30.29 35.02
C GLY A 2 -9.41 28.84 34.58
N ILE A 3 -10.16 28.09 35.39
CA ILE A 3 -10.56 26.69 35.25
C ILE A 3 -11.10 26.39 33.84
N ALA A 4 -11.73 27.38 33.19
CA ALA A 4 -12.21 27.30 31.80
C ALA A 4 -11.11 26.92 30.78
N LYS A 5 -9.88 27.43 30.94
CA LYS A 5 -8.77 27.09 30.02
C LYS A 5 -8.29 25.64 30.21
N LYS A 6 -8.39 25.11 31.43
CA LYS A 6 -8.03 23.70 31.72
C LYS A 6 -9.06 22.74 31.14
N ILE A 7 -10.36 23.09 31.21
CA ILE A 7 -11.45 22.29 30.65
C ILE A 7 -11.33 22.20 29.12
N GLN A 8 -11.02 23.32 28.43
CA GLN A 8 -10.81 23.30 26.98
C GLN A 8 -9.68 22.36 26.54
N VAL A 9 -8.56 22.32 27.28
CA VAL A 9 -7.43 21.44 26.96
C VAL A 9 -7.79 19.97 27.14
N ILE A 10 -8.55 19.62 28.19
CA ILE A 10 -8.99 18.25 28.41
C ILE A 10 -9.93 17.78 27.29
N ILE A 11 -10.85 18.63 26.84
CA ILE A 11 -11.77 18.31 25.73
C ILE A 11 -10.99 18.05 24.44
N LEU A 12 -9.96 18.85 24.15
CA LEU A 12 -9.11 18.66 22.97
C LEU A 12 -8.33 17.33 23.01
N ILE A 13 -7.78 16.96 24.16
CA ILE A 13 -7.04 15.71 24.33
C ILE A 13 -7.97 14.50 24.14
N VAL A 14 -9.18 14.53 24.72
CA VAL A 14 -10.16 13.44 24.58
C VAL A 14 -10.61 13.31 23.13
N ALA A 15 -10.91 14.41 22.44
CA ALA A 15 -11.29 14.40 21.02
C ALA A 15 -10.18 13.84 20.11
N LEU A 16 -8.92 14.20 20.35
CA LEU A 16 -7.77 13.66 19.60
C LEU A 16 -7.60 12.15 19.84
N SER A 17 -7.73 11.70 21.09
CA SER A 17 -7.61 10.26 21.41
C SER A 17 -8.71 9.40 20.76
N ALA A 18 -9.94 9.92 20.68
CA ALA A 18 -11.04 9.24 19.99
C ALA A 18 -10.87 9.20 18.46
N TYR A 19 -10.21 10.22 17.88
CA TYR A 19 -9.88 10.22 16.45
C TYR A 19 -8.83 9.15 16.12
N CYS A 20 -7.83 8.95 16.98
CA CYS A 20 -6.80 7.91 16.78
C CYS A 20 -7.37 6.48 16.81
N THR A 21 -8.41 6.20 17.60
CA THR A 21 -8.98 4.83 17.69
C THR A 21 -9.71 4.37 16.42
N GLN A 22 -10.11 5.28 15.52
CA GLN A 22 -10.77 4.90 14.26
C GLN A 22 -9.80 4.41 13.18
N ILE A 23 -8.49 4.59 13.37
CA ILE A 23 -7.48 4.15 12.39
C ILE A 23 -7.13 2.66 12.56
N THR A 24 -7.50 2.03 13.69
CA THR A 24 -7.21 0.60 13.96
C THR A 24 -8.37 -0.34 13.64
N ALA A 25 -9.53 0.17 13.21
CA ALA A 25 -10.69 -0.63 12.80
C ALA A 25 -10.99 -0.56 11.29
N GLY A 26 -9.96 -0.30 10.48
CA GLY A 26 -10.08 -0.11 9.02
C GLY A 26 -9.12 -0.97 8.19
N ASN A 27 -8.59 -2.06 8.75
CA ASN A 27 -7.86 -3.07 7.98
C ASN A 27 -8.16 -4.47 8.50
N SER A 28 -9.45 -4.84 8.49
CA SER A 28 -9.77 -6.24 8.22
C SER A 28 -9.28 -6.51 6.80
N ILE A 29 -8.07 -7.07 6.69
CA ILE A 29 -7.77 -8.00 5.61
C ILE A 29 -8.98 -8.92 5.57
N GLY A 30 -9.73 -8.90 4.46
CA GLY A 30 -10.85 -9.82 4.25
C GLY A 30 -10.31 -11.24 4.30
N VAL A 31 -10.26 -11.83 5.48
CA VAL A 31 -10.38 -13.27 5.65
C VAL A 31 -11.84 -13.54 5.32
N ILE A 32 -12.07 -13.86 4.05
CA ILE A 32 -13.35 -14.40 3.61
C ILE A 32 -13.44 -15.80 4.23
N GLU A 33 -14.01 -15.89 5.43
CA GLU A 33 -14.64 -17.13 5.89
C GLU A 33 -15.92 -17.31 5.06
N ASN A 34 -15.78 -17.98 3.92
CA ASN A 34 -16.89 -18.66 3.28
C ASN A 34 -16.76 -20.15 3.63
N GLU A 35 -17.33 -20.58 4.75
CA GLU A 35 -17.78 -21.97 4.86
C GLU A 35 -19.14 -22.07 4.19
N GLU A 36 -19.14 -22.45 2.91
CA GLU A 36 -20.11 -23.37 2.31
C GLU A 36 -19.59 -23.78 0.92
N ALA A 37 -18.97 -24.96 0.90
CA ALA A 37 -18.72 -25.85 -0.23
C ALA A 37 -18.66 -25.23 -1.65
N SER A 38 -17.45 -24.95 -2.12
CA SER A 38 -17.06 -25.32 -3.49
C SER A 38 -15.55 -25.24 -3.61
N GLU A 39 -14.92 -26.33 -4.07
CA GLU A 39 -13.50 -26.39 -4.41
C GLU A 39 -13.17 -25.30 -5.44
N ASN A 40 -12.67 -24.15 -4.99
CA ASN A 40 -12.08 -23.16 -5.88
C ASN A 40 -10.66 -22.89 -5.41
N TYR A 41 -9.79 -23.79 -5.85
CA TYR A 41 -8.35 -23.61 -5.93
C TYR A 41 -8.05 -22.14 -6.21
N VAL A 42 -7.49 -21.45 -5.21
CA VAL A 42 -6.84 -20.16 -5.44
C VAL A 42 -5.67 -20.48 -6.35
N SER A 43 -5.93 -20.34 -7.63
CA SER A 43 -4.92 -20.27 -8.66
C SER A 43 -4.02 -19.13 -8.24
N ILE A 44 -2.85 -19.47 -7.72
CA ILE A 44 -1.69 -18.61 -7.83
C ILE A 44 -1.50 -18.45 -9.33
N SER A 45 -2.19 -17.46 -9.89
CA SER A 45 -1.78 -16.84 -11.13
C SER A 45 -0.46 -16.19 -10.77
N ARG A 46 0.62 -16.98 -10.84
CA ARG A 46 1.85 -16.47 -11.44
C ARG A 46 1.37 -15.89 -12.75
N SER A 47 1.09 -14.58 -12.75
CA SER A 47 1.06 -13.77 -13.94
C SER A 47 2.47 -13.86 -14.51
N ASN A 48 2.72 -14.98 -15.17
CA ASN A 48 3.65 -15.06 -16.27
C ASN A 48 3.01 -14.20 -17.35
N SER A 49 3.05 -12.89 -17.16
CA SER A 49 2.83 -11.91 -18.21
C SER A 49 4.08 -11.96 -19.10
N GLU A 50 4.26 -13.10 -19.76
CA GLU A 50 5.03 -13.21 -21.00
C GLU A 50 4.16 -12.57 -22.09
N ASP A 51 4.05 -11.24 -22.07
CA ASP A 51 3.53 -10.48 -23.21
C ASP A 51 4.48 -9.32 -23.51
N SER A 52 5.45 -9.65 -24.36
CA SER A 52 5.98 -8.80 -25.43
C SER A 52 6.47 -7.39 -25.10
N SER A 53 7.23 -7.21 -24.01
CA SER A 53 8.09 -6.02 -23.84
C SER A 53 9.35 -6.26 -23.00
N ILE A 54 9.72 -7.52 -22.75
CA ILE A 54 10.94 -7.88 -22.00
C ILE A 54 12.17 -7.70 -22.90
N ALA A 55 12.48 -6.46 -23.24
CA ALA A 55 13.84 -6.09 -23.57
C ALA A 55 14.57 -5.88 -22.22
N HIS A 56 15.23 -6.93 -21.74
CA HIS A 56 16.21 -6.89 -20.64
C HIS A 56 15.68 -6.50 -19.24
N GLY A 57 14.71 -7.23 -18.67
CA GLY A 57 14.45 -7.17 -17.21
C GLY A 57 14.09 -5.79 -16.65
N ARG A 58 13.70 -4.85 -17.51
CA ARG A 58 13.24 -3.51 -17.15
C ARG A 58 11.72 -3.52 -17.08
N ILE A 59 11.19 -2.96 -16.01
CA ILE A 59 9.75 -2.75 -15.84
C ILE A 59 9.40 -1.36 -16.35
N TYR A 60 8.36 -1.28 -17.18
CA TYR A 60 7.83 -0.03 -17.68
C TYR A 60 6.83 0.58 -16.70
N CYS A 61 6.72 1.90 -16.74
CA CYS A 61 5.78 2.67 -15.95
C CYS A 61 5.33 3.91 -16.74
N ASP A 62 4.18 4.47 -16.37
CA ASP A 62 3.50 5.47 -17.23
C ASP A 62 4.04 6.90 -17.08
N PHE A 63 4.90 7.14 -16.09
CA PHE A 63 5.36 8.48 -15.73
C PHE A 63 6.72 8.79 -16.38
N GLU A 64 6.81 9.97 -16.98
CA GLU A 64 8.07 10.49 -17.50
C GLU A 64 8.93 11.08 -16.37
N GLU A 65 8.28 11.76 -15.43
CA GLU A 65 8.90 12.38 -14.26
C GLU A 65 9.11 11.38 -13.10
N PRO A 66 10.13 11.60 -12.24
CA PRO A 66 10.41 10.78 -11.07
C PRO A 66 9.19 10.67 -10.16
N THR A 67 8.52 9.52 -10.21
CA THR A 67 7.26 9.28 -9.51
C THR A 67 7.30 7.92 -8.83
N GLU A 68 6.94 7.85 -7.56
CA GLU A 68 6.76 6.58 -6.87
C GLU A 68 5.48 5.91 -7.36
N THR A 69 5.57 4.66 -7.80
CA THR A 69 4.42 3.89 -8.30
C THR A 69 4.36 2.53 -7.63
N ALA A 70 3.14 2.00 -7.46
CA ALA A 70 2.93 0.67 -6.92
C ALA A 70 3.65 -0.40 -7.76
N VAL A 71 3.60 -0.27 -9.10
CA VAL A 71 4.28 -1.18 -10.04
C VAL A 71 5.78 -1.27 -9.76
N CYS A 72 6.45 -0.13 -9.57
CA CYS A 72 7.88 -0.14 -9.27
C CYS A 72 8.17 -0.65 -7.85
N GLN A 73 7.32 -0.34 -6.87
CA GLN A 73 7.50 -0.87 -5.51
C GLN A 73 7.35 -2.38 -5.44
N GLU A 74 6.28 -2.94 -6.01
CA GLU A 74 6.02 -4.38 -6.04
C GLU A 74 7.13 -5.15 -6.75
N HIS A 75 7.81 -4.53 -7.71
CA HIS A 75 8.95 -5.11 -8.39
C HIS A 75 10.26 -5.06 -7.58
N CYS A 76 10.50 -3.97 -6.85
CA CYS A 76 11.78 -3.70 -6.20
C CYS A 76 11.87 -4.23 -4.76
N LEU A 77 10.80 -4.11 -3.97
CA LEU A 77 10.81 -4.51 -2.54
C LEU A 77 11.13 -6.01 -2.35
N PRO A 78 10.53 -6.95 -3.12
CA PRO A 78 10.84 -8.38 -2.96
C PRO A 78 12.29 -8.74 -3.35
N LYS A 79 12.99 -7.85 -4.06
CA LYS A 79 14.39 -7.99 -4.43
C LYS A 79 15.36 -7.40 -3.40
N GLY A 80 14.84 -6.81 -2.32
CA GLY A 80 15.64 -6.26 -1.22
C GLY A 80 16.04 -4.79 -1.39
N TYR A 81 15.48 -4.08 -2.36
CA TYR A 81 15.64 -2.63 -2.48
C TYR A 81 14.73 -1.91 -1.48
N SER A 82 15.10 -0.68 -1.13
CA SER A 82 14.35 0.14 -0.17
C SER A 82 13.09 0.73 -0.79
N TYR A 83 13.14 1.12 -2.07
CA TYR A 83 11.98 1.60 -2.82
C TYR A 83 12.17 1.45 -4.33
N GLY A 84 11.07 1.60 -5.07
CA GLY A 84 11.06 1.63 -6.54
C GLY A 84 10.48 2.94 -7.04
N ILE A 85 11.16 3.58 -7.99
CA ILE A 85 10.76 4.86 -8.59
C ILE A 85 10.63 4.73 -10.10
N CYS A 86 9.57 5.31 -10.67
CA CYS A 86 9.41 5.44 -12.10
C CYS A 86 10.20 6.66 -12.60
N VAL A 87 11.16 6.45 -13.50
CA VAL A 87 11.95 7.52 -14.12
C VAL A 87 12.07 7.21 -15.62
N SER A 88 11.73 8.19 -16.46
CA SER A 88 11.78 8.03 -17.93
C SER A 88 11.03 6.79 -18.42
N ARG A 89 9.84 6.55 -17.86
CA ARG A 89 8.97 5.39 -18.15
C ARG A 89 9.56 4.03 -17.80
N THR A 90 10.58 4.00 -16.96
CA THR A 90 11.20 2.76 -16.47
C THR A 90 11.35 2.76 -14.96
N CYS A 91 11.13 1.62 -14.33
CA CYS A 91 11.37 1.47 -12.91
C CYS A 91 12.86 1.37 -12.59
N SER A 92 13.29 2.14 -11.60
CA SER A 92 14.61 2.08 -10.99
C SER A 92 14.46 1.65 -9.53
N CYS A 93 15.25 0.67 -9.09
CA CYS A 93 15.24 0.15 -7.73
C CYS A 93 16.42 0.69 -6.94
N ILE A 94 16.16 1.21 -5.74
CA ILE A 94 17.14 1.88 -4.87
C ILE A 94 17.07 1.25 -3.48
#